data_AF-A0A3D0EV24-F1
#
_entry.id   AF-A0A3D0EV24-F1
#
_cell.length_a   1.000
_cell.length_b   1.000
_cell.length_c   1.000
_cell.angle_alpha   90.00
_cell.angle_beta   90.00
_cell.angle_gamma   90.00
#
_symmetry.space_group_name_H-M   'P 1'
#
loop_
_entity.id
_entity.type
_entity.pdbx_description
1 polymer ?
#
loop_
_entity_poly.entity_id
_entity_poly.type
_entity_poly.pdbx_seq_one_letter_code
_entity_poly.pdbx_strand_id
1 'polypeptide(L)'
;MRLSCINEGLVCPFLGAHFFLRKGNRVPTYEYACDSCLVIYKAMHGMNEAGPSGCRDCKGELRKVISAPSLNTRNHTSPTEAKYAKMSDAEEIARENELQKVYKTIWMPEEVKHSPWEDDDHDH
;
A
#
# COMPACT_ATOMS: atom_id res chain seq x y z
N MET A 1 31.26 43.79 -40.25
CA MET A 1 30.27 43.14 -39.37
C MET A 1 30.75 43.23 -37.93
N ARG A 2 29.90 43.74 -37.04
CA ARG A 2 30.19 43.95 -35.61
C ARG A 2 30.17 42.61 -34.87
N LEU A 3 31.31 42.19 -34.34
CA LEU A 3 31.41 41.29 -33.19
C LEU A 3 31.07 42.10 -31.95
N SER A 4 30.08 41.66 -31.16
CA SER A 4 29.76 42.27 -29.87
C SER A 4 29.74 41.23 -28.75
N CYS A 5 30.64 41.50 -27.80
CA CYS A 5 30.52 41.30 -26.36
C CYS A 5 30.90 39.94 -25.75
N ILE A 6 32.16 39.93 -25.29
CA ILE A 6 32.81 39.12 -24.26
C ILE A 6 32.27 39.53 -22.87
N ASN A 7 32.07 38.56 -21.96
CA ASN A 7 32.30 38.65 -20.50
C ASN A 7 32.08 37.23 -19.90
N GLU A 8 33.14 36.47 -19.61
CA GLU A 8 33.91 36.47 -18.34
C GLU A 8 33.05 36.02 -17.15
N GLY A 9 33.36 34.87 -16.54
CA GLY A 9 32.66 34.46 -15.32
C GLY A 9 32.82 33.00 -14.91
N LEU A 10 34.05 32.53 -14.79
CA LEU A 10 34.39 31.30 -14.11
C LEU A 10 34.21 31.49 -12.59
N VAL A 11 33.07 31.13 -12.00
CA VAL A 11 33.00 30.83 -10.56
C VAL A 11 31.79 29.96 -10.22
N CYS A 12 32.08 28.74 -9.77
CA CYS A 12 31.23 28.04 -8.82
C CYS A 12 31.39 28.70 -7.43
N PRO A 13 30.30 29.04 -6.74
CA PRO A 13 30.28 28.99 -5.30
C PRO A 13 29.35 27.87 -4.83
N PHE A 14 29.96 26.99 -4.05
CA PHE A 14 29.32 26.16 -3.05
C PHE A 14 28.38 26.98 -2.14
N LEU A 15 27.39 26.28 -1.57
CA LEU A 15 26.58 26.66 -0.41
C LEU A 15 25.57 27.80 -0.60
N GLY A 16 24.31 27.40 -0.78
CA GLY A 16 23.16 28.27 -0.68
C GLY A 16 21.88 27.46 -0.64
N ALA A 17 21.78 26.49 0.27
CA ALA A 17 20.54 25.80 0.56
C ALA A 17 19.55 26.79 1.20
N HIS A 18 18.96 27.64 0.37
CA HIS A 18 17.65 28.20 0.66
C HIS A 18 16.65 27.05 0.53
N PHE A 19 16.56 26.26 1.60
CA PHE A 19 15.41 25.42 1.88
C PHE A 19 14.22 26.37 2.09
N PHE A 20 13.70 26.91 0.99
CA PHE A 20 12.38 27.49 0.97
C PHE A 20 11.43 26.34 1.28
N LEU A 21 11.03 26.23 2.55
CA LEU A 21 9.79 25.58 2.95
C LEU A 21 8.64 26.36 2.29
N ARG A 22 8.45 26.08 1.01
CA ARG A 22 7.36 26.61 0.22
C ARG A 22 6.16 25.76 0.60
N LYS A 23 5.17 26.41 1.22
CA LYS A 23 3.83 25.89 1.54
C LYS A 23 3.35 25.08 0.31
N GLY A 24 3.43 23.75 0.41
CA GLY A 24 3.41 22.88 -0.76
C GLY A 24 2.03 22.82 -1.38
N ASN A 25 1.81 23.56 -2.46
CA ASN A 25 0.89 23.08 -3.49
C ASN A 25 1.43 21.72 -3.90
N ARG A 26 0.72 20.65 -3.54
CA ARG A 26 1.06 19.26 -3.90
C ARG A 26 0.91 19.12 -5.41
N VAL A 27 1.87 19.66 -6.16
CA VAL A 27 1.94 19.47 -7.60
C VAL A 27 2.31 18.01 -7.85
N PRO A 28 1.50 17.27 -8.61
CA PRO A 28 1.78 15.87 -8.88
C PRO A 28 3.10 15.73 -9.63
N THR A 29 3.80 14.64 -9.37
CA THR A 29 4.97 14.22 -10.14
C THR A 29 4.52 13.21 -11.17
N TYR A 30 4.90 13.43 -12.42
CA TYR A 30 4.65 12.53 -13.54
C TYR A 30 5.97 11.97 -14.07
N GLU A 31 5.91 10.77 -14.63
CA GLU A 31 7.04 10.10 -15.26
C GLU A 31 6.87 10.10 -16.78
N TYR A 32 7.96 10.38 -17.51
CA TYR A 32 8.00 10.39 -18.97
C TYR A 32 9.16 9.53 -19.47
N ALA A 33 8.91 8.63 -20.41
CA ALA A 33 9.94 7.83 -21.05
C ALA A 33 10.22 8.37 -22.45
N CYS A 34 11.50 8.42 -22.81
CA CYS A 34 11.93 8.64 -24.18
C CYS A 34 12.20 7.29 -24.84
N ASP A 35 11.53 6.99 -25.96
CA ASP A 35 11.67 5.68 -26.61
C ASP A 35 13.01 5.54 -27.38
N SER A 36 13.64 6.64 -27.79
CA SER A 36 14.92 6.61 -28.50
C SER A 36 16.13 6.51 -27.56
N CYS A 37 16.12 7.24 -26.45
CA CYS A 37 17.20 7.25 -25.46
C CYS A 37 16.99 6.24 -24.32
N LEU A 38 15.78 5.68 -24.17
CA LEU A 38 15.35 4.79 -23.07
C LEU A 38 15.56 5.40 -21.67
N VAL A 39 15.54 6.73 -21.57
CA VAL A 39 15.67 7.48 -20.31
C VAL A 39 14.29 7.83 -19.77
N ILE A 40 14.12 7.70 -18.45
CA ILE A 40 12.91 8.10 -17.73
C ILE A 40 13.17 9.41 -16.98
N TYR A 41 12.38 10.43 -17.27
CA TYR A 41 12.40 11.73 -16.61
C TYR A 41 11.23 11.87 -15.63
N LYS A 42 11.48 12.50 -14.49
CA LYS A 42 10.44 12.91 -13.53
C LYS A 42 10.18 14.40 -13.68
N ALA A 43 8.93 14.77 -13.96
CA ALA A 43 8.51 16.16 -14.13
C ALA A 43 7.39 16.50 -13.14
N MET A 44 7.49 17.69 -12.53
CA MET A 44 6.46 18.23 -11.64
C MET A 44 5.74 19.36 -12.35
N HIS A 45 4.44 19.20 -12.62
CA HIS A 45 3.63 20.23 -13.24
C HIS A 45 2.17 20.12 -12.79
N GLY A 46 1.40 21.21 -12.94
CA GLY A 46 -0.03 21.22 -12.68
C GLY A 46 -0.80 20.30 -13.63
N MET A 47 -1.99 19.84 -13.24
CA MET A 47 -2.83 18.95 -14.07
C MET A 47 -3.19 19.57 -15.43
N ASN A 48 -3.37 20.90 -15.47
CA ASN A 48 -3.72 21.66 -16.68
C ASN A 48 -2.51 22.25 -17.42
N GLU A 49 -1.29 22.00 -16.92
CA GLU A 49 -0.06 22.48 -17.55
C GLU A 49 0.45 21.45 -18.56
N ALA A 50 0.96 21.92 -19.69
CA ALA A 50 1.56 21.06 -20.71
C ALA A 50 2.84 20.41 -20.16
N GLY A 51 2.99 19.10 -20.43
CA GLY A 51 4.19 18.35 -20.08
C GLY A 51 5.42 18.78 -20.90
N PRO A 52 6.60 18.21 -20.60
CA PRO A 52 7.81 18.45 -21.39
C PRO A 52 7.60 18.02 -22.86
N SER A 53 7.98 18.89 -23.78
CA SER A 53 7.72 18.72 -25.23
C SER A 53 8.70 17.80 -25.95
N GLY A 54 9.81 17.38 -25.31
CA GLY A 54 10.79 16.50 -25.93
C GLY A 54 11.98 16.16 -25.04
N CYS A 55 12.78 15.21 -25.52
CA CYS A 55 13.94 14.70 -24.78
C CYS A 55 15.06 15.74 -24.76
N ARG A 56 15.69 15.94 -23.60
CA ARG A 56 16.82 16.88 -23.47
C ARG A 56 18.05 16.41 -24.24
N ASP A 57 18.23 15.10 -24.36
CA ASP A 57 19.44 14.51 -24.95
C ASP A 57 19.26 14.26 -26.46
N CYS A 58 18.20 13.55 -26.86
CA CYS A 58 17.97 13.18 -28.27
C CYS A 58 16.89 13.99 -28.99
N LYS A 59 16.22 14.94 -28.32
CA LYS A 59 15.09 15.72 -28.87
C LYS A 59 13.94 14.86 -29.43
N GLY A 60 13.92 13.57 -29.10
CA GLY A 60 12.87 12.64 -29.49
C GLY A 60 11.59 12.85 -28.72
N GLU A 61 10.55 12.13 -29.15
CA GLU A 61 9.24 12.12 -28.52
C GLU A 61 9.30 11.55 -27.09
N LEU A 62 8.57 12.18 -26.18
CA LEU A 62 8.42 11.76 -24.78
C LEU A 62 6.99 11.27 -24.56
N ARG A 63 6.85 10.02 -24.15
CA ARG A 63 5.57 9.45 -23.76
C ARG A 63 5.40 9.50 -22.24
N LYS A 64 4.19 9.83 -21.79
CA LYS A 64 3.84 9.77 -20.37
C LYS A 64 3.75 8.31 -19.92
N VAL A 65 4.48 7.94 -18.88
CA VAL A 65 4.45 6.60 -18.30
C VAL A 65 3.47 6.62 -17.13
N ILE A 66 2.46 5.77 -17.21
CA ILE A 66 1.62 5.43 -16.07
C ILE A 66 2.28 4.22 -15.43
N SER A 67 2.96 4.41 -14.30
CA SER A 67 3.50 3.31 -13.53
C SER A 67 2.35 2.49 -12.92
N ALA A 68 2.54 1.18 -12.84
CA ALA A 68 1.55 0.30 -12.22
C ALA A 68 1.35 0.74 -10.75
N PRO A 69 0.10 0.80 -10.26
CA PRO A 69 -0.14 1.11 -8.86
C PRO A 69 0.54 0.06 -7.99
N SER A 70 1.43 0.48 -7.10
CA SER A 70 2.04 -0.43 -6.14
C SER A 70 0.97 -0.90 -5.16
N LEU A 71 0.63 -2.19 -5.16
CA LEU A 71 -0.25 -2.78 -4.16
C LEU A 71 0.46 -2.71 -2.80
N ASN A 72 -0.09 -1.94 -1.88
CA ASN A 72 0.40 -1.92 -0.51
C ASN A 72 -0.19 -3.11 0.25
N THR A 73 0.54 -4.23 0.29
CA THR A 73 0.13 -5.45 1.00
C THR A 73 0.26 -5.36 2.52
N ARG A 74 0.78 -4.24 3.03
CA ARG A 74 1.23 -4.09 4.42
C ARG A 74 0.52 -2.95 5.16
N ASN A 75 -0.27 -2.16 4.45
CA ASN A 75 -1.07 -1.08 5.04
C ASN A 75 -2.46 -1.62 5.37
N HIS A 76 -2.64 -1.93 6.65
CA HIS A 76 -3.90 -2.42 7.18
C HIS A 76 -4.90 -1.28 7.32
N THR A 77 -6.18 -1.59 7.10
CA THR A 77 -7.25 -0.60 7.18
C THR A 77 -7.60 -0.23 8.63
N SER A 78 -7.18 -1.03 9.61
CA SER A 78 -7.38 -0.78 11.03
C SER A 78 -6.22 -1.23 11.93
N PRO A 79 -6.07 -0.66 13.14
CA PRO A 79 -5.09 -1.12 14.12
C PRO A 79 -5.30 -2.57 14.57
N THR A 80 -6.56 -3.04 14.58
CA THR A 80 -6.90 -4.42 14.90
C THR A 80 -6.39 -5.36 13.82
N GLU A 81 -6.69 -5.08 12.55
CA GLU A 81 -6.19 -5.86 11.42
C GLU A 81 -4.65 -5.94 11.44
N ALA A 82 -3.95 -4.84 11.75
CA ALA A 82 -2.49 -4.82 11.89
C ALA A 82 -1.95 -5.67 13.05
N LYS A 83 -2.74 -5.90 14.11
CA LYS A 83 -2.38 -6.80 15.21
C LYS A 83 -2.55 -8.26 14.81
N TYR A 84 -3.69 -8.59 14.19
CA TYR A 84 -3.98 -9.97 13.78
C TYR A 84 -3.12 -10.42 12.58
N ALA A 85 -2.76 -9.51 11.66
CA ALA A 85 -1.86 -9.81 10.55
C ALA A 85 -0.42 -10.17 10.98
N LYS A 86 -0.05 -9.90 12.23
CA LYS A 86 1.26 -10.26 12.80
C LYS A 86 1.23 -11.56 13.60
N MET A 87 0.05 -12.06 13.97
CA MET A 87 -0.02 -13.32 14.70
C MET A 87 0.15 -14.48 13.74
N SER A 88 0.90 -15.47 14.22
CA SER A 88 1.06 -16.74 13.54
C SER A 88 -0.11 -17.68 13.86
N ASP A 89 -0.36 -18.65 12.98
CA ASP A 89 -1.37 -19.70 13.19
C ASP A 89 -1.20 -20.41 14.54
N ALA A 90 0.04 -20.58 15.00
CA ALA A 90 0.36 -21.19 16.27
C ALA A 90 -0.08 -20.35 17.48
N GLU A 91 0.06 -19.02 17.41
CA GLU A 91 -0.45 -18.12 18.46
C GLU A 91 -1.97 -18.09 18.49
N GLU A 92 -2.62 -18.18 17.33
CA GLU A 92 -4.07 -18.25 17.25
C GLU A 92 -4.61 -19.55 17.88
N ILE A 93 -4.00 -20.69 17.55
CA ILE A 93 -4.34 -21.99 18.15
C ILE A 93 -4.09 -21.99 19.66
N ALA A 94 -3.00 -21.39 20.13
CA ALA A 94 -2.71 -21.30 21.56
C ALA A 94 -3.78 -20.51 22.31
N ARG A 95 -4.18 -19.35 21.77
CA ARG A 95 -5.25 -18.53 22.35
C ARG A 95 -6.60 -19.25 22.33
N GLU A 96 -6.93 -19.97 21.26
CA GLU A 96 -8.15 -20.76 21.19
C GLU A 96 -8.13 -21.89 22.24
N ASN A 97 -7.00 -22.57 22.43
CA ASN A 97 -6.85 -23.59 23.46
C ASN A 97 -7.07 -23.00 24.87
N GLU A 98 -6.52 -21.83 25.18
CA GLU A 98 -6.79 -21.15 26.46
C GLU A 98 -8.28 -20.78 26.62
N LEU A 99 -8.96 -20.34 25.56
CA LEU A 99 -10.40 -20.06 25.59
C LEU A 99 -11.21 -21.34 25.87
N GLN A 100 -10.87 -22.45 25.22
CA GLN A 100 -11.52 -23.75 25.41
C GLN A 100 -11.39 -24.27 26.85
N LYS A 101 -10.32 -23.92 27.59
CA LYS A 101 -10.19 -24.26 29.03
C LYS A 101 -11.22 -23.56 29.92
N VAL A 102 -11.73 -22.39 29.51
CA VAL A 102 -12.75 -21.63 30.25
C VAL A 102 -14.13 -22.27 30.04
N TYR A 103 -14.37 -22.87 28.88
CA TYR A 103 -15.63 -23.55 28.60
C TYR A 103 -15.71 -24.86 29.38
N LYS A 104 -16.59 -24.92 30.37
CA LYS A 104 -16.92 -26.15 31.07
C LYS A 104 -17.68 -27.05 30.10
N THR A 105 -17.11 -28.20 29.75
CA THR A 105 -17.86 -29.28 29.09
C THR A 105 -18.94 -29.75 30.05
N ILE A 106 -20.17 -29.27 29.84
CA ILE A 106 -21.35 -29.78 30.52
C ILE A 106 -21.67 -31.11 29.84
N TRP A 107 -21.56 -32.20 30.59
CA TRP A 107 -22.01 -33.51 30.12
C TRP A 107 -23.51 -33.44 29.86
N MET A 108 -23.91 -33.61 28.60
CA MET A 108 -25.32 -33.76 28.24
C MET A 108 -25.79 -35.10 28.82
N PRO A 109 -26.85 -35.14 29.65
CA PRO A 109 -27.35 -36.40 30.17
C PRO A 109 -27.66 -37.37 29.03
N GLU A 110 -27.41 -38.65 29.25
CA GLU A 110 -27.81 -39.68 28.29
C GLU A 110 -29.32 -39.57 28.01
N GLU A 111 -29.70 -39.82 26.77
CA GLU A 111 -31.08 -39.77 26.33
C GLU A 111 -31.97 -40.65 27.22
N VAL A 112 -33.04 -40.06 27.76
CA VAL A 112 -34.02 -40.79 28.57
C VAL A 112 -34.74 -41.78 27.65
N LYS A 113 -34.41 -43.07 27.78
CA LYS A 113 -35.12 -44.15 27.07
C LYS A 113 -36.46 -44.38 27.76
N HIS A 114 -37.53 -43.84 27.19
CA HIS A 114 -38.88 -44.32 27.47
C HIS A 114 -39.16 -45.52 26.56
N SER A 115 -39.40 -46.70 27.12
CA SER A 115 -39.95 -47.85 26.38
C SER A 115 -41.48 -47.78 26.42
N PRO A 116 -42.19 -47.59 25.30
CA PRO A 116 -43.67 -47.48 25.27
C PRO A 116 -44.48 -48.72 25.66
N TRP A 117 -43.88 -49.73 26.29
CA TRP A 117 -44.51 -51.05 26.50
C TRP A 117 -44.33 -51.64 27.90
N GLU A 118 -43.89 -50.86 28.90
CA GLU A 118 -43.71 -51.36 30.28
C GLU A 118 -44.85 -51.00 31.25
N ASP A 119 -46.03 -50.66 30.74
CA ASP A 119 -47.25 -50.47 31.54
C ASP A 119 -48.44 -51.17 30.85
N ASP A 120 -48.57 -52.51 30.92
CA ASP A 120 -49.86 -53.23 30.74
C ASP A 120 -49.73 -54.75 31.00
N ASP A 121 -49.16 -55.13 32.15
CA ASP A 121 -49.40 -56.46 32.73
C ASP A 121 -50.74 -56.43 33.49
N HIS A 122 -51.86 -56.35 32.75
CA HIS A 122 -53.20 -56.58 33.31
C HIS A 122 -53.58 -58.05 33.15
N ASP A 123 -53.38 -58.80 34.23
CA ASP A 123 -53.96 -60.13 34.51
C ASP A 123 -55.44 -60.18 34.07
N HIS A 124 -55.76 -61.10 33.14
CA HIS A 124 -57.13 -61.49 32.77
C HIS A 124 -57.34 -62.99 33.02
#